data_AF-A0A5F2BQX7-F1
#
_entry.id   AF-A0A5F2BQX7-F1
#
_cell.length_a   1.000
_cell.length_b   1.000
_cell.length_c   1.000
_cell.angle_alpha   90.00
_cell.angle_beta   90.00
_cell.angle_gamma   90.00
#
_symmetry.space_group_name_H-M   'P 1'
#
loop_
_entity.id
_entity.type
_entity.pdbx_description
1 polymer ?
#
loop_
_entity_poly.entity_id
_entity_poly.type
_entity_poly.pdbx_seq_one_letter_code
_entity_poly.pdbx_strand_id
1 'polypeptide(L)'
;MFSILLFLCVLFTSRESNAQILIGGYYYSGLLWGENEILSPEYYNDGSFLRTDQDFIVAAGRNWKGDPPASKGSFTFETKEILNCGLFNNEAVKLLETGKSEERLKAISMLEEGTRFDPKFFPFRYNLGRAYHLEKKYQKAIIQFEYASAEIPEYYRTFIHLGTLYEIVREPINATILWRKAVSLNKFHTEALLLLADHYIRTDLRNRALLYIKEAARIDEQSPDARMGRARIELLSSKDLYAYRIFKNTELVDDLGQKKQYNKKFHFFYAETASKVGDYVTAADQYDQLLKYPNDPFFSEFSYKVIERRRDLAKRFAEIKSLEEENKTE
;
A
#
# COMPACT_ATOMS: atom_id res chain seq x y z
N MET A 1 20.92 -40.36 -47.21
CA MET A 1 20.69 -40.62 -45.76
C MET A 1 20.40 -39.27 -45.12
N PHE A 2 19.13 -38.87 -45.06
CA PHE A 2 18.69 -37.57 -44.53
C PHE A 2 18.60 -37.67 -43.00
N SER A 3 19.36 -36.86 -42.28
CA SER A 3 19.31 -36.79 -40.82
C SER A 3 18.32 -35.70 -40.42
N ILE A 4 17.20 -36.10 -39.83
CA ILE A 4 16.17 -35.21 -39.29
C ILE A 4 16.66 -34.70 -37.94
N LEU A 5 16.92 -33.39 -37.85
CA LEU A 5 17.21 -32.71 -36.59
C LEU A 5 15.88 -32.46 -35.87
N LEU A 6 15.63 -33.19 -34.78
CA LEU A 6 14.44 -32.99 -33.94
C LEU A 6 14.67 -31.76 -33.05
N PHE A 7 14.04 -30.64 -33.39
CA PHE A 7 14.06 -29.42 -32.59
C PHE A 7 13.08 -29.60 -31.41
N LEU A 8 13.60 -29.79 -30.20
CA LEU A 8 12.80 -29.89 -28.98
C LEU A 8 12.39 -28.48 -28.55
N CYS A 9 11.24 -28.00 -29.03
CA CYS A 9 10.60 -26.79 -28.51
C CYS A 9 10.08 -27.07 -27.09
N VAL A 10 10.88 -26.71 -26.07
CA VAL A 10 10.39 -26.62 -24.70
C VAL A 10 9.46 -25.39 -24.63
N LEU A 11 8.16 -25.65 -24.69
CA LEU A 11 7.13 -24.67 -24.36
C LEU A 11 7.27 -24.34 -22.87
N PHE A 12 7.96 -23.25 -22.55
CA PHE A 12 7.83 -22.61 -21.24
C PHE A 12 6.43 -22.01 -21.15
N THR A 13 5.47 -22.80 -20.68
CA THR A 13 4.24 -22.24 -20.13
C THR A 13 4.64 -21.46 -18.89
N SER A 14 4.48 -20.14 -18.91
CA SER A 14 4.61 -19.26 -17.75
C SER A 14 3.51 -19.57 -16.74
N ARG A 15 3.65 -20.68 -16.02
CA ARG A 15 3.01 -20.84 -14.71
C ARG A 15 3.85 -20.03 -13.75
N GLU A 16 3.33 -18.87 -13.36
CA GLU A 16 3.82 -18.14 -12.19
C GLU A 16 3.87 -19.13 -11.01
N SER A 17 5.08 -19.52 -10.62
CA SER A 17 5.28 -20.22 -9.36
C SER A 17 5.23 -19.17 -8.26
N ASN A 18 4.02 -18.76 -7.85
CA ASN A 18 3.85 -18.08 -6.58
C ASN A 18 4.28 -19.07 -5.50
N ALA A 19 5.48 -18.90 -4.96
CA ALA A 19 5.94 -19.73 -3.86
C ALA A 19 5.00 -19.50 -2.68
N GLN A 20 4.24 -20.53 -2.32
CA GLN A 20 3.34 -20.50 -1.17
C GLN A 20 4.02 -21.16 0.03
N ILE A 21 3.87 -20.55 1.19
CA ILE A 21 4.38 -21.04 2.47
C ILE A 21 3.22 -21.58 3.29
N LEU A 22 3.33 -22.82 3.76
CA LEU A 22 2.34 -23.44 4.63
C LEU A 22 2.68 -23.19 6.11
N ILE A 23 1.80 -22.47 6.83
CA ILE A 23 1.95 -22.15 8.26
C ILE A 23 0.62 -22.46 8.95
N GLY A 24 0.60 -23.32 9.97
CA GLY A 24 -0.62 -23.64 10.71
C GLY A 24 -1.77 -24.17 9.85
N GLY A 25 -1.45 -24.86 8.74
CA GLY A 25 -2.44 -25.38 7.79
C GLY A 25 -2.96 -24.39 6.73
N TYR A 26 -2.41 -23.16 6.68
CA TYR A 26 -2.79 -22.14 5.70
C TYR A 26 -1.64 -21.76 4.78
N TYR A 27 -1.97 -21.46 3.53
CA TYR A 27 -1.00 -21.02 2.52
C TYR A 27 -0.94 -19.50 2.46
N TYR A 28 0.26 -18.97 2.65
CA TYR A 28 0.60 -17.55 2.51
C TYR A 28 1.49 -17.36 1.29
N SER A 29 1.29 -16.28 0.54
CA SER A 29 2.20 -15.85 -0.54
C SER A 29 3.57 -15.51 0.06
N GLY A 30 4.65 -16.06 -0.49
CA GLY A 30 5.98 -15.76 0.03
C GLY A 30 7.11 -16.50 -0.64
N LEU A 31 7.55 -16.01 -1.81
CA LEU A 31 8.98 -15.84 -2.15
C LEU A 31 9.08 -15.34 -3.59
N LEU A 32 9.57 -14.12 -3.79
CA LEU A 32 10.53 -13.75 -4.83
C LEU A 32 11.26 -12.49 -4.33
N TRP A 33 12.51 -12.68 -3.88
CA TRP A 33 13.58 -11.69 -3.68
C TRP A 33 13.19 -10.28 -3.18
N GLY A 34 13.53 -9.98 -1.92
CA GLY A 34 13.79 -8.61 -1.46
C GLY A 34 12.69 -7.90 -0.66
N GLU A 35 11.46 -8.40 -0.65
CA GLU A 35 10.33 -7.74 0.04
C GLU A 35 9.90 -8.39 1.37
N ASN A 36 10.25 -9.65 1.59
CA ASN A 36 9.99 -10.31 2.88
C ASN A 36 11.10 -9.97 3.86
N GLU A 37 10.90 -8.84 4.53
CA GLU A 37 11.73 -8.29 5.59
C GLU A 37 11.98 -9.34 6.68
N ILE A 38 13.21 -9.85 6.74
CA ILE A 38 13.62 -10.83 7.74
C ILE A 38 13.72 -10.10 9.08
N LEU A 39 12.71 -10.27 9.93
CA LEU A 39 12.82 -9.92 11.35
C LEU A 39 13.77 -10.92 12.00
N SER A 40 14.89 -10.42 12.52
CA SER A 40 16.01 -11.23 13.05
C SER A 40 15.55 -12.29 14.06
N PRO A 41 16.17 -13.49 14.09
CA PRO A 41 15.89 -14.51 15.12
C PRO A 41 16.02 -14.00 16.56
N GLU A 42 16.76 -12.91 16.77
CA GLU A 42 16.91 -12.23 18.06
C GLU A 42 15.57 -11.76 18.65
N TYR A 43 14.59 -11.44 17.81
CA TYR A 43 13.26 -10.99 18.26
C TYR A 43 12.27 -12.15 18.45
N TYR A 44 12.57 -13.34 17.91
CA TYR A 44 11.72 -14.51 18.07
C TYR A 44 12.53 -15.81 17.96
N ASN A 45 13.01 -16.29 19.11
CA ASN A 45 13.84 -17.49 19.20
C ASN A 45 13.17 -18.68 18.51
N ASP A 46 13.89 -19.28 17.55
CA ASP A 46 13.45 -20.43 16.74
C ASP A 46 12.19 -20.21 15.89
N GLY A 47 11.72 -18.97 15.76
CA GLY A 47 10.60 -18.59 14.91
C GLY A 47 10.99 -17.56 13.85
N SER A 48 10.00 -17.08 13.10
CA SER A 48 10.17 -16.05 12.07
C SER A 48 8.85 -15.27 11.90
N PHE A 49 8.90 -13.98 11.52
CA PHE A 49 7.70 -13.14 11.28
C PHE A 49 7.49 -12.71 9.81
N LEU A 50 6.44 -13.21 9.17
CA LEU A 50 6.16 -13.01 7.75
C LEU A 50 5.09 -11.95 7.60
N ARG A 51 5.32 -10.99 6.71
CA ARG A 51 4.32 -9.98 6.34
C ARG A 51 3.42 -10.53 5.24
N THR A 52 2.12 -10.43 5.44
CA THR A 52 1.08 -10.77 4.47
C THR A 52 0.89 -9.64 3.45
N ASP A 53 0.21 -9.93 2.34
CA ASP A 53 -0.15 -8.94 1.33
C ASP A 53 -1.08 -7.83 1.88
N GLN A 54 -1.89 -8.16 2.90
CA GLN A 54 -2.72 -7.20 3.63
C GLN A 54 -1.95 -6.45 4.73
N ASP A 55 -0.64 -6.64 4.79
CA ASP A 55 0.30 -5.97 5.68
C ASP A 55 0.08 -6.33 7.17
N PHE A 56 -0.44 -7.51 7.46
CA PHE A 56 -0.40 -8.14 8.78
C PHE A 56 0.83 -9.02 8.95
N ILE A 57 1.24 -9.28 10.18
CA ILE A 57 2.39 -10.11 10.53
C ILE A 57 1.92 -11.46 11.05
N VAL A 58 2.30 -12.54 10.37
CA VAL A 58 2.11 -13.92 10.85
C VAL A 58 3.42 -14.46 11.42
N ALA A 59 3.31 -15.36 12.38
CA ALA A 59 4.45 -16.04 12.98
C ALA A 59 4.60 -17.44 12.39
N ALA A 60 5.82 -17.82 12.05
CA ALA A 60 6.18 -19.12 11.52
C ALA A 60 7.31 -19.75 12.35
N GLY A 61 7.58 -21.03 12.11
CA GLY A 61 8.80 -21.66 12.57
C GLY A 61 10.03 -21.10 11.85
N ARG A 62 11.21 -21.53 12.29
CA ARG A 62 12.51 -21.08 11.77
C ARG A 62 12.57 -21.10 10.24
N ASN A 63 13.09 -20.02 9.66
CA ASN A 63 13.20 -19.83 8.20
C ASN A 63 11.85 -19.94 7.49
N TRP A 64 10.77 -19.44 8.12
CA TRP A 64 9.43 -19.43 7.54
C TRP A 64 8.80 -20.82 7.39
N LYS A 65 9.36 -21.85 8.03
CA LYS A 65 8.95 -23.24 7.82
C LYS A 65 8.29 -23.81 9.06
N GLY A 66 7.11 -24.40 8.86
CA GLY A 66 6.36 -25.07 9.91
C GLY A 66 5.75 -24.09 10.91
N ASP A 67 5.26 -24.66 12.01
CA ASP A 67 4.52 -23.91 13.00
C ASP A 67 5.44 -23.05 13.87
N PRO A 68 4.94 -21.89 14.34
CA PRO A 68 5.69 -21.03 15.25
C PRO A 68 6.02 -21.76 16.56
N PRO A 69 7.17 -21.48 17.19
CA PRO A 69 7.56 -22.09 18.45
C PRO A 69 6.54 -21.81 19.57
N ALA A 70 6.43 -22.75 20.50
CA ALA A 70 5.49 -22.68 21.62
C ALA A 70 5.76 -21.48 22.54
N SER A 71 4.70 -20.99 23.19
CA SER A 71 4.81 -19.90 24.15
C SER A 71 5.42 -20.34 25.47
N LYS A 72 6.01 -19.39 26.20
CA LYS A 72 6.45 -19.59 27.58
C LYS A 72 5.27 -19.42 28.54
N GLY A 73 4.39 -20.41 28.57
CA GLY A 73 3.18 -20.43 29.40
C GLY A 73 1.90 -20.48 28.56
N SER A 74 0.76 -20.40 29.24
CA SER A 74 -0.56 -20.43 28.63
C SER A 74 -1.49 -19.38 29.23
N PHE A 75 -2.54 -19.04 28.49
CA PHE A 75 -3.64 -18.21 28.96
C PHE A 75 -4.96 -18.73 28.39
N THR A 76 -6.07 -18.32 29.00
CA THR A 76 -7.40 -18.69 28.53
C THR A 76 -8.00 -17.56 27.72
N PHE A 77 -8.47 -17.87 26.51
CA PHE A 77 -9.29 -16.96 25.72
C PHE A 77 -10.64 -17.62 25.44
N GLU A 78 -11.73 -16.92 25.79
CA GLU A 78 -13.09 -17.48 25.83
C GLU A 78 -13.14 -18.75 26.71
N THR A 79 -13.13 -19.93 26.10
CA THR A 79 -13.15 -21.25 26.77
C THR A 79 -11.96 -22.13 26.41
N LYS A 80 -11.00 -21.60 25.63
CA LYS A 80 -9.86 -22.36 25.13
C LYS A 80 -8.58 -21.97 25.84
N GLU A 81 -7.79 -22.97 26.21
CA GLU A 81 -6.42 -22.76 26.64
C GLU A 81 -5.54 -22.51 25.40
N ILE A 82 -4.81 -21.40 25.43
CA ILE A 82 -3.90 -20.96 24.39
C ILE A 82 -2.47 -21.25 24.83
N LEU A 83 -1.81 -22.17 24.13
CA LEU A 83 -0.44 -22.62 24.41
C LEU A 83 0.61 -21.98 23.49
N ASN A 84 0.18 -21.32 22.41
CA ASN A 84 1.07 -20.81 21.36
C ASN A 84 0.57 -19.47 20.82
N CYS A 85 1.29 -18.40 21.15
CA CYS A 85 1.01 -17.03 20.76
C CYS A 85 1.14 -16.82 19.26
N GLY A 86 2.07 -17.52 18.60
CA GLY A 86 2.24 -17.43 17.16
C GLY A 86 1.04 -18.01 16.41
N LEU A 87 0.56 -19.19 16.81
CA LEU A 87 -0.64 -19.78 16.22
C LEU A 87 -1.89 -18.94 16.51
N PHE A 88 -2.04 -18.46 17.74
CA PHE A 88 -3.13 -17.58 18.13
C PHE A 88 -3.13 -16.25 17.37
N ASN A 89 -1.95 -15.68 17.14
CA ASN A 89 -1.77 -14.51 16.28
C ASN A 89 -2.20 -14.81 14.83
N ASN A 90 -1.79 -15.93 14.26
CA ASN A 90 -2.13 -16.28 12.88
C ASN A 90 -3.63 -16.50 12.70
N GLU A 91 -4.31 -17.08 13.70
CA GLU A 91 -5.77 -17.18 13.71
C GLU A 91 -6.42 -15.79 13.70
N ALA A 92 -5.93 -14.85 14.53
CA ALA A 92 -6.42 -13.48 14.51
C ALA A 92 -6.17 -12.79 13.15
N VAL A 93 -4.99 -12.97 12.55
CA VAL A 93 -4.69 -12.43 11.21
C VAL A 93 -5.65 -12.98 10.15
N LYS A 94 -5.94 -14.28 10.17
CA LYS A 94 -6.90 -14.88 9.25
C LYS A 94 -8.27 -14.21 9.32
N LEU A 95 -8.76 -13.92 10.54
CA LEU A 95 -10.01 -13.20 10.75
C LEU A 95 -9.93 -11.75 10.25
N LEU A 96 -8.77 -11.08 10.38
CA LEU A 96 -8.56 -9.73 9.86
C LEU A 96 -8.58 -9.69 8.32
N GLU A 97 -8.01 -10.71 7.69
CA GLU A 97 -7.88 -10.84 6.23
C GLU A 97 -9.22 -11.06 5.51
N THR A 98 -10.25 -11.57 6.21
CA THR A 98 -11.58 -11.72 5.60
C THR A 98 -12.27 -10.39 5.35
N GLY A 99 -11.83 -9.32 6.04
CA GLY A 99 -12.36 -7.97 5.91
C GLY A 99 -13.73 -7.75 6.56
N LYS A 100 -14.38 -8.79 7.11
CA LYS A 100 -15.70 -8.67 7.74
C LYS A 100 -15.60 -8.00 9.11
N SER A 101 -16.53 -7.08 9.39
CA SER A 101 -16.51 -6.29 10.64
C SER A 101 -16.58 -7.15 11.91
N GLU A 102 -17.44 -8.17 11.95
CA GLU A 102 -17.58 -9.05 13.11
C GLU A 102 -16.30 -9.83 13.40
N GLU A 103 -15.72 -10.46 12.37
CA GLU A 103 -14.47 -11.20 12.47
C GLU A 103 -13.30 -10.28 12.85
N ARG A 104 -13.29 -9.04 12.34
CA ARG A 104 -12.29 -8.03 12.73
C ARG A 104 -12.40 -7.64 14.20
N LEU A 105 -13.61 -7.45 14.73
CA LEU A 105 -13.81 -7.17 16.15
C LEU A 105 -13.37 -8.33 17.03
N LYS A 106 -13.65 -9.58 16.61
CA LYS A 106 -13.14 -10.77 17.30
C LYS A 106 -11.61 -10.81 17.29
N ALA A 107 -10.97 -10.57 16.15
CA ALA A 107 -9.52 -10.53 16.04
C ALA A 107 -8.90 -9.44 16.93
N ILE A 108 -9.54 -8.25 17.02
CA ILE A 108 -9.11 -7.19 17.95
C ILE A 108 -9.14 -7.70 19.39
N SER A 109 -10.22 -8.37 19.82
CA SER A 109 -10.32 -8.93 21.17
C SER A 109 -9.25 -10.00 21.43
N MET A 110 -8.97 -10.86 20.45
CA MET A 110 -7.89 -11.85 20.54
C MET A 110 -6.54 -11.16 20.74
N LEU A 111 -6.22 -10.18 19.89
CA LEU A 111 -4.95 -9.47 19.95
C LEU A 111 -4.81 -8.64 21.24
N GLU A 112 -5.89 -8.03 21.75
CA GLU A 112 -5.89 -7.35 23.06
C GLU A 112 -5.50 -8.32 24.19
N GLU A 113 -6.09 -9.52 24.24
CA GLU A 113 -5.70 -10.55 25.23
C GLU A 113 -4.27 -11.05 25.01
N GLY A 114 -3.87 -11.25 23.75
CA GLY A 114 -2.49 -11.58 23.39
C GLY A 114 -1.48 -10.57 23.93
N THR A 115 -1.75 -9.27 23.77
CA THR A 115 -0.88 -8.20 24.29
C THR A 115 -0.83 -8.13 25.82
N ARG A 116 -1.86 -8.61 26.53
CA ARG A 116 -1.85 -8.71 28.00
C ARG A 116 -0.99 -9.87 28.47
N PHE A 117 -1.09 -11.01 27.78
CA PHE A 117 -0.34 -12.22 28.11
C PHE A 117 1.16 -12.08 27.77
N ASP A 118 1.47 -11.67 26.55
CA ASP A 118 2.84 -11.41 26.11
C ASP A 118 2.96 -9.99 25.53
N PRO A 119 3.26 -9.00 26.39
CA PRO A 119 3.44 -7.61 25.98
C PRO A 119 4.67 -7.38 25.10
N LYS A 120 5.55 -8.36 24.89
CA LYS A 120 6.75 -8.19 24.04
C LYS A 120 6.63 -8.92 22.71
N PHE A 121 5.58 -9.72 22.53
CA PHE A 121 5.33 -10.39 21.26
C PHE A 121 4.92 -9.39 20.18
N PHE A 122 5.92 -8.96 19.38
CA PHE A 122 5.79 -7.94 18.35
C PHE A 122 4.55 -8.08 17.45
N PRO A 123 4.21 -9.26 16.90
CA PRO A 123 3.05 -9.42 16.02
C PRO A 123 1.73 -8.97 16.64
N PHE A 124 1.50 -9.21 17.94
CA PHE A 124 0.26 -8.79 18.59
C PHE A 124 0.10 -7.27 18.55
N ARG A 125 1.16 -6.52 18.87
CA ARG A 125 1.13 -5.06 18.88
C ARG A 125 0.99 -4.50 17.48
N TYR A 126 1.77 -5.01 16.54
CA TYR A 126 1.72 -4.55 15.16
C TYR A 126 0.35 -4.78 14.54
N ASN A 127 -0.19 -6.01 14.66
CA ASN A 127 -1.49 -6.36 14.10
C ASN A 127 -2.64 -5.64 14.81
N LEU A 128 -2.55 -5.43 16.14
CA LEU A 128 -3.56 -4.67 16.88
C LEU A 128 -3.54 -3.19 16.46
N GLY A 129 -2.36 -2.61 16.24
CA GLY A 129 -2.20 -1.28 15.67
C GLY A 129 -2.87 -1.15 14.30
N ARG A 130 -2.61 -2.10 13.39
CA ARG A 130 -3.26 -2.14 12.06
C ARG A 130 -4.77 -2.30 12.19
N ALA A 131 -5.26 -3.20 13.03
CA ALA A 131 -6.68 -3.45 13.21
C ALA A 131 -7.41 -2.23 13.79
N TYR A 132 -6.82 -1.55 14.78
CA TYR A 132 -7.34 -0.29 15.29
C TYR A 132 -7.32 0.84 14.26
N HIS A 133 -6.28 0.91 13.41
CA HIS A 133 -6.24 1.87 12.32
C HIS A 133 -7.40 1.65 11.34
N LEU A 134 -7.66 0.40 10.93
CA LEU A 134 -8.78 0.04 10.06
C LEU A 134 -10.14 0.41 10.69
N GLU A 135 -10.27 0.26 12.00
CA GLU A 135 -11.45 0.66 12.78
C GLU A 135 -11.46 2.16 13.16
N LYS A 136 -10.55 2.96 12.60
CA LYS A 136 -10.42 4.41 12.83
C LYS A 136 -10.19 4.80 14.30
N LYS A 137 -9.73 3.87 15.13
CA LYS A 137 -9.35 4.09 16.53
C LYS A 137 -7.90 4.59 16.58
N TYR A 138 -7.65 5.75 15.97
CA TYR A 138 -6.29 6.23 15.66
C TYR A 138 -5.39 6.36 16.89
N GLN A 139 -5.88 6.89 18.01
CA GLN A 139 -5.10 7.04 19.23
C GLN A 139 -4.69 5.68 19.81
N LYS A 140 -5.59 4.69 19.78
CA LYS A 140 -5.25 3.33 20.20
C LYS A 140 -4.23 2.69 19.25
N ALA A 141 -4.37 2.93 17.94
CA ALA A 141 -3.43 2.45 16.94
C ALA A 141 -2.02 3.03 17.17
N ILE A 142 -1.91 4.34 17.42
CA ILE A 142 -0.64 5.02 17.73
C ILE A 142 0.05 4.33 18.91
N ILE A 143 -0.64 4.15 20.04
CA ILE A 143 -0.09 3.51 21.23
C ILE A 143 0.48 2.12 20.91
N GLN A 144 -0.25 1.30 20.14
CA GLN A 144 0.22 -0.04 19.82
C GLN A 144 1.42 -0.05 18.90
N PHE A 145 1.48 0.85 17.91
CA PHE A 145 2.65 0.98 17.06
C PHE A 145 3.85 1.60 17.78
N GLU A 146 3.65 2.51 18.75
CA GLU A 146 4.74 3.02 19.59
C GLU A 146 5.40 1.88 20.34
N TYR A 147 4.60 1.02 20.99
CA TYR A 147 5.14 -0.18 21.62
C TYR A 147 5.78 -1.14 20.62
N ALA A 148 5.16 -1.40 19.46
CA ALA A 148 5.75 -2.25 18.43
C ALA A 148 7.11 -1.71 17.93
N SER A 149 7.25 -0.38 17.83
CA SER A 149 8.49 0.27 17.42
C SER A 149 9.58 0.23 18.48
N ALA A 150 9.20 0.05 19.75
CA ALA A 150 10.15 -0.15 20.84
C ALA A 150 10.65 -1.60 20.87
N GLU A 151 9.80 -2.57 20.53
CA GLU A 151 10.19 -4.00 20.48
C GLU A 151 11.10 -4.30 19.27
N ILE A 152 10.81 -3.73 18.09
CA ILE A 152 11.66 -3.87 16.91
C ILE A 152 11.93 -2.48 16.29
N PRO A 153 12.96 -1.76 16.80
CA PRO A 153 13.32 -0.41 16.35
C PRO A 153 13.76 -0.28 14.90
N GLU A 154 14.15 -1.38 14.27
CA GLU A 154 14.65 -1.44 12.89
C GLU A 154 13.54 -1.68 11.86
N TYR A 155 12.34 -2.10 12.31
CA TYR A 155 11.23 -2.40 11.41
C TYR A 155 10.58 -1.12 10.90
N TYR A 156 11.04 -0.67 9.73
CA TYR A 156 10.72 0.65 9.18
C TYR A 156 9.22 0.88 8.98
N ARG A 157 8.43 -0.17 8.69
CA ARG A 157 6.98 -0.06 8.46
C ARG A 157 6.21 0.40 9.69
N THR A 158 6.67 0.08 10.89
CA THR A 158 6.06 0.64 12.10
C THR A 158 6.12 2.17 12.09
N PHE A 159 7.22 2.76 11.63
CA PHE A 159 7.34 4.21 11.51
C PHE A 159 6.54 4.79 10.34
N ILE A 160 6.31 4.01 9.27
CA ILE A 160 5.36 4.37 8.22
C ILE A 160 3.95 4.51 8.81
N HIS A 161 3.47 3.49 9.52
CA HIS A 161 2.14 3.52 10.14
C HIS A 161 2.00 4.61 11.19
N LEU A 162 2.98 4.77 12.08
CA LEU A 162 2.97 5.86 13.05
C LEU A 162 2.90 7.21 12.33
N GLY A 163 3.76 7.43 11.33
CA GLY A 163 3.76 8.70 10.62
C GLY A 163 2.42 9.00 9.93
N THR A 164 1.82 8.00 9.30
CA THR A 164 0.48 8.13 8.69
C THR A 164 -0.60 8.42 9.73
N LEU A 165 -0.56 7.77 10.89
CA LEU A 165 -1.51 8.02 11.97
C LEU A 165 -1.35 9.42 12.55
N TYR A 166 -0.11 9.87 12.79
CA TYR A 166 0.18 11.25 13.23
C TYR A 166 -0.29 12.29 12.23
N GLU A 167 -0.16 12.01 10.93
CA GLU A 167 -0.74 12.89 9.92
C GLU A 167 -2.27 12.98 10.03
N ILE A 168 -2.96 11.83 10.17
CA ILE A 168 -4.42 11.78 10.30
C ILE A 168 -4.91 12.55 11.53
N VAL A 169 -4.19 12.46 12.67
CA VAL A 169 -4.52 13.23 13.88
C VAL A 169 -4.00 14.67 13.86
N ARG A 170 -3.58 15.16 12.68
CA ARG A 170 -3.14 16.55 12.42
C ARG A 170 -1.88 16.96 13.17
N GLU A 171 -0.95 16.03 13.36
CA GLU A 171 0.40 16.26 13.86
C GLU A 171 1.47 16.02 12.77
N PRO A 172 1.50 16.86 11.71
CA PRO A 172 2.35 16.62 10.55
C PRO A 172 3.86 16.67 10.84
N ILE A 173 4.28 17.38 11.89
CA ILE A 173 5.69 17.44 12.29
C ILE A 173 6.16 16.04 12.72
N ASN A 174 5.41 15.39 13.62
CA ASN A 174 5.68 14.03 14.06
C ASN A 174 5.64 13.05 12.88
N ALA A 175 4.67 13.21 11.98
CA ALA A 175 4.57 12.41 10.76
C ALA A 175 5.86 12.45 9.92
N THR A 176 6.37 13.65 9.63
CA THR A 176 7.59 13.80 8.83
C THR A 176 8.85 13.26 9.52
N ILE A 177 8.95 13.38 10.85
CA ILE A 177 10.06 12.79 11.62
C ILE A 177 10.06 11.26 11.47
N LEU A 178 8.89 10.64 11.63
CA LEU A 178 8.73 9.20 11.59
C LEU A 178 8.95 8.63 10.18
N TRP A 179 8.41 9.26 9.15
CA TRP A 179 8.69 8.82 7.78
C TRP A 179 10.17 8.99 7.40
N ARG A 180 10.84 10.05 7.85
CA ARG A 180 12.31 10.18 7.66
C ARG A 180 13.07 9.07 8.38
N LYS A 181 12.60 8.64 9.56
CA LYS A 181 13.17 7.47 10.25
C LYS A 181 12.96 6.19 9.43
N ALA A 182 11.76 5.98 8.88
CA ALA A 182 11.49 4.85 7.99
C ALA A 182 12.44 4.82 6.78
N VAL A 183 12.64 5.96 6.11
CA VAL A 183 13.60 6.10 4.99
C VAL A 183 15.03 5.79 5.43
N SER A 184 15.44 6.21 6.63
CA SER A 184 16.79 5.92 7.14
C SER A 184 17.03 4.44 7.43
N LEU A 185 15.98 3.71 7.82
CA LEU A 185 16.03 2.28 8.12
C LEU A 185 15.96 1.43 6.85
N ASN A 186 15.14 1.83 5.87
CA ASN A 186 15.12 1.20 4.55
C ASN A 186 15.08 2.26 3.44
N LYS A 187 16.26 2.54 2.88
CA LYS A 187 16.43 3.51 1.78
C LYS A 187 15.95 3.01 0.42
N PHE A 188 15.62 1.72 0.28
CA PHE A 188 15.15 1.13 -0.97
C PHE A 188 13.63 0.97 -1.00
N HIS A 189 12.94 1.30 0.09
CA HIS A 189 11.47 1.30 0.12
C HIS A 189 10.93 2.68 -0.26
N THR A 190 10.21 2.77 -1.38
CA THR A 190 9.78 4.05 -1.96
C THR A 190 8.59 4.67 -1.23
N GLU A 191 7.77 3.90 -0.52
CA GLU A 191 6.54 4.38 0.13
C GLU A 191 6.80 5.55 1.09
N ALA A 192 7.79 5.44 1.96
CA ALA A 192 8.11 6.49 2.93
C ALA A 192 8.61 7.78 2.24
N LEU A 193 9.35 7.66 1.13
CA LEU A 193 9.77 8.78 0.30
C LEU A 193 8.55 9.46 -0.35
N LEU A 194 7.61 8.66 -0.85
CA LEU A 194 6.38 9.15 -1.48
C LEU A 194 5.44 9.82 -0.48
N LEU A 195 5.35 9.33 0.75
CA LEU A 195 4.60 9.99 1.84
C LEU A 195 5.20 11.36 2.20
N LEU A 196 6.53 11.44 2.33
CA LEU A 196 7.21 12.72 2.53
C LEU A 196 6.98 13.68 1.36
N ALA A 197 7.06 13.19 0.13
CA ALA A 197 6.80 14.00 -1.05
C ALA A 197 5.35 14.52 -1.10
N ASP A 198 4.37 13.67 -0.81
CA ASP A 198 2.94 14.04 -0.77
C ASP A 198 2.67 15.11 0.29
N HIS A 199 3.28 14.98 1.47
CA HIS A 199 3.22 15.99 2.51
C HIS A 199 3.80 17.33 2.06
N TYR A 200 4.97 17.33 1.41
CA TYR A 200 5.58 18.56 0.91
C TYR A 200 4.84 19.17 -0.29
N ILE A 201 4.15 18.36 -1.10
CA ILE A 201 3.24 18.86 -2.14
C ILE A 201 2.05 19.59 -1.49
N ARG A 202 1.43 19.01 -0.47
CA ARG A 202 0.28 19.62 0.22
C ARG A 202 0.63 20.90 1.00
N THR A 203 1.87 21.02 1.44
CA THR A 203 2.40 22.21 2.14
C THR A 203 3.07 23.22 1.20
N ASP A 204 2.95 23.04 -0.11
CA ASP A 204 3.52 23.89 -1.16
C ASP A 204 5.06 24.06 -1.07
N LEU A 205 5.74 23.10 -0.44
CA LEU A 205 7.20 23.06 -0.31
C LEU A 205 7.82 22.27 -1.46
N ARG A 206 7.63 22.78 -2.68
CA ARG A 206 7.99 22.12 -3.95
C ARG A 206 9.41 21.55 -3.99
N ASN A 207 10.41 22.30 -3.55
CA ASN A 207 11.82 21.88 -3.62
C ASN A 207 12.08 20.64 -2.74
N ARG A 208 11.42 20.57 -1.58
CA ARG A 208 11.51 19.39 -0.70
C ARG A 208 10.77 18.20 -1.30
N ALA A 209 9.59 18.41 -1.85
CA ALA A 209 8.85 17.35 -2.54
C ALA A 209 9.68 16.74 -3.69
N LEU A 210 10.31 17.59 -4.50
CA LEU A 210 11.11 17.17 -5.65
C LEU A 210 12.32 16.33 -5.23
N LEU A 211 12.92 16.63 -4.08
CA LEU A 211 14.02 15.84 -3.52
C LEU A 211 13.58 14.38 -3.33
N TYR A 212 12.50 14.14 -2.58
CA TYR A 212 12.06 12.78 -2.25
C TYR A 212 11.49 12.03 -3.47
N ILE A 213 10.82 12.72 -4.40
CA ILE A 213 10.39 12.10 -5.65
C ILE A 213 11.57 11.66 -6.51
N LYS A 214 12.65 12.44 -6.57
CA LYS A 214 13.87 12.05 -7.30
C LYS A 214 14.56 10.84 -6.65
N GLU A 215 14.58 10.78 -5.33
CA GLU A 215 15.09 9.60 -4.61
C GLU A 215 14.24 8.37 -4.93
N ALA A 216 12.91 8.47 -4.84
CA ALA A 216 11.99 7.37 -5.16
C ALA A 216 12.16 6.88 -6.61
N ALA A 217 12.24 7.82 -7.57
CA ALA A 217 12.44 7.50 -8.98
C ALA A 217 13.82 6.90 -9.30
N ARG A 218 14.83 7.11 -8.44
CA ARG A 218 16.15 6.46 -8.59
C ARG A 218 16.09 4.98 -8.18
N ILE A 219 15.23 4.65 -7.23
CA ILE A 219 15.03 3.29 -6.74
C ILE A 219 14.18 2.51 -7.73
N ASP A 220 13.05 3.11 -8.14
CA ASP A 220 12.16 2.56 -9.15
C ASP A 220 11.78 3.65 -10.17
N GLU A 221 12.43 3.60 -11.33
CA GLU A 221 12.22 4.54 -12.44
C GLU A 221 10.84 4.37 -13.10
N GLN A 222 10.24 3.18 -12.98
CA GLN A 222 8.94 2.87 -13.55
C GLN A 222 7.80 3.08 -12.56
N SER A 223 8.12 3.39 -11.30
CA SER A 223 7.14 3.66 -10.24
C SER A 223 6.07 4.64 -10.70
N PRO A 224 4.80 4.19 -10.85
CA PRO A 224 3.71 5.08 -11.22
C PRO A 224 3.53 6.16 -10.16
N ASP A 225 3.70 5.83 -8.88
CA ASP A 225 3.56 6.79 -7.78
C ASP A 225 4.63 7.89 -7.81
N ALA A 226 5.89 7.56 -8.11
CA ALA A 226 6.94 8.57 -8.27
C ALA A 226 6.67 9.49 -9.48
N ARG A 227 6.22 8.93 -10.60
CA ARG A 227 5.84 9.69 -11.80
C ARG A 227 4.65 10.62 -11.52
N MET A 228 3.62 10.13 -10.85
CA MET A 228 2.49 10.94 -10.42
C MET A 228 2.90 12.05 -9.45
N GLY A 229 3.78 11.75 -8.50
CA GLY A 229 4.36 12.75 -7.60
C GLY A 229 5.04 13.87 -8.38
N ARG A 230 5.85 13.52 -9.39
CA ARG A 230 6.47 14.50 -10.29
C ARG A 230 5.44 15.32 -11.07
N ALA A 231 4.40 14.68 -11.62
CA ALA A 231 3.34 15.38 -12.34
C ALA A 231 2.60 16.39 -11.45
N ARG A 232 2.34 16.02 -10.19
CA ARG A 232 1.73 16.91 -9.19
C ARG A 232 2.63 18.10 -8.82
N ILE A 233 3.95 17.92 -8.82
CA ILE A 233 4.89 19.05 -8.69
C ILE A 233 4.78 20.01 -9.88
N GLU A 234 4.69 19.49 -11.11
CA GLU A 234 4.51 20.35 -12.30
C GLU A 234 3.16 21.08 -12.26
N LEU A 235 2.10 20.45 -11.74
CA LEU A 235 0.81 21.09 -11.48
C LEU A 235 0.92 22.28 -10.52
N LEU A 236 1.63 22.14 -9.39
CA LEU A 236 1.91 23.25 -8.46
C LEU A 236 2.66 24.40 -9.14
N SER A 237 3.33 24.11 -10.26
CA SER A 237 4.14 25.07 -11.02
C SER A 237 3.38 25.69 -12.18
N SER A 238 2.07 25.45 -12.28
CA SER A 238 1.22 25.84 -13.41
C SER A 238 1.72 25.32 -14.77
N LYS A 239 2.45 24.19 -14.77
CA LYS A 239 2.98 23.53 -15.97
C LYS A 239 2.07 22.38 -16.39
N ASP A 240 0.80 22.68 -16.64
CA ASP A 240 -0.25 21.69 -16.86
C ASP A 240 0.05 20.74 -18.04
N LEU A 241 0.64 21.23 -19.13
CA LEU A 241 1.02 20.41 -20.28
C LEU A 241 2.10 19.37 -19.94
N TYR A 242 3.06 19.72 -19.08
CA TYR A 242 4.10 18.78 -18.65
C TYR A 242 3.49 17.71 -17.73
N ALA A 243 2.63 18.10 -16.80
CA ALA A 243 1.92 17.18 -15.94
C ALA A 243 1.05 16.20 -16.76
N TYR A 244 0.26 16.70 -17.71
CA TYR A 244 -0.55 15.90 -18.63
C TYR A 244 0.29 14.86 -19.39
N ARG A 245 1.44 15.26 -19.94
CA ARG A 245 2.34 14.32 -20.65
C ARG A 245 2.89 13.23 -19.73
N ILE A 246 3.19 13.56 -18.48
CA ILE A 246 3.65 12.55 -17.51
C ILE A 246 2.53 11.55 -17.24
N PHE A 247 1.31 12.01 -16.93
CA PHE A 247 0.17 11.10 -16.70
C PHE A 247 -0.13 10.23 -17.91
N LYS A 248 -0.17 10.80 -19.11
CA LYS A 248 -0.38 10.08 -20.38
C LYS A 248 0.62 8.95 -20.62
N ASN A 249 1.87 9.14 -20.19
CA ASN A 249 2.96 8.18 -20.37
C ASN A 249 3.23 7.33 -19.12
N THR A 250 2.36 7.39 -18.11
CA THR A 250 2.49 6.60 -16.89
C THR A 250 1.54 5.42 -16.98
N GLU A 251 2.10 4.21 -17.01
CA GLU A 251 1.33 2.99 -16.89
C GLU A 251 1.15 2.64 -15.42
N LEU A 252 -0.07 2.29 -15.03
CA LEU A 252 -0.36 1.82 -13.69
C LEU A 252 0.07 0.36 -13.57
N VAL A 253 1.09 0.11 -12.77
CA VAL A 253 1.59 -1.22 -12.45
C VAL A 253 1.65 -1.45 -10.94
N ASP A 254 1.63 -2.70 -10.50
CA ASP A 254 2.00 -3.09 -9.14
C ASP A 254 3.51 -3.22 -8.98
N ASP A 255 3.94 -3.57 -7.77
CA ASP A 255 5.35 -3.72 -7.42
C ASP A 255 6.00 -4.90 -8.18
N LEU A 256 5.18 -5.80 -8.74
CA LEU A 256 5.58 -6.92 -9.60
C LEU A 256 5.54 -6.56 -11.10
N GLY A 257 5.21 -5.31 -11.45
CA GLY A 257 5.08 -4.84 -12.83
C GLY A 257 3.77 -5.26 -13.51
N GLN A 258 2.83 -5.87 -12.79
CA GLN A 258 1.52 -6.26 -13.35
C GLN A 258 0.62 -5.04 -13.50
N LYS A 259 -0.09 -4.98 -14.63
CA LYS A 259 -0.94 -3.84 -14.95
C LYS A 259 -2.10 -3.69 -13.96
N LYS A 260 -2.12 -2.58 -13.23
CA LYS A 260 -3.25 -2.14 -12.42
C LYS A 260 -4.26 -1.41 -13.30
N GLN A 261 -5.54 -1.69 -13.08
CA GLN A 261 -6.61 -1.00 -13.80
C GLN A 261 -7.02 0.32 -13.14
N TYR A 262 -6.66 0.53 -11.87
CA TYR A 262 -7.20 1.62 -11.08
C TYR A 262 -6.19 2.20 -10.08
N ASN A 263 -6.03 3.51 -10.11
CA ASN A 263 -5.45 4.30 -9.02
C ASN A 263 -6.20 5.64 -8.95
N LYS A 264 -6.85 5.91 -7.82
CA LYS A 264 -7.67 7.12 -7.65
C LYS A 264 -6.93 8.43 -7.86
N LYS A 265 -5.71 8.56 -7.33
CA LYS A 265 -4.89 9.77 -7.49
C LYS A 265 -4.52 9.93 -8.97
N PHE A 266 -4.16 8.84 -9.64
CA PHE A 266 -3.86 8.84 -11.07
C PHE A 266 -5.02 9.38 -11.89
N HIS A 267 -6.18 8.72 -11.84
CA HIS A 267 -7.32 9.08 -12.67
C HIS A 267 -7.81 10.50 -12.38
N PHE A 268 -7.84 10.89 -11.10
CA PHE A 268 -8.21 12.25 -10.73
C PHE A 268 -7.27 13.30 -11.34
N PHE A 269 -5.97 13.23 -11.04
CA PHE A 269 -5.04 14.26 -11.52
C PHE A 269 -4.82 14.20 -13.04
N TYR A 270 -4.95 13.03 -13.66
CA TYR A 270 -4.92 12.92 -15.11
C TYR A 270 -6.14 13.59 -15.74
N ALA A 271 -7.34 13.36 -15.20
CA ALA A 271 -8.55 14.04 -15.69
C ALA A 271 -8.48 15.56 -15.54
N GLU A 272 -8.02 16.05 -14.40
CA GLU A 272 -7.84 17.49 -14.14
C GLU A 272 -6.84 18.12 -15.12
N THR A 273 -5.69 17.49 -15.32
CA THR A 273 -4.67 17.98 -16.27
C THR A 273 -5.16 17.94 -17.72
N ALA A 274 -5.80 16.85 -18.13
CA ALA A 274 -6.40 16.70 -19.46
C ALA A 274 -7.45 17.80 -19.73
N SER A 275 -8.31 18.07 -18.77
CA SER A 275 -9.32 19.13 -18.88
C SER A 275 -8.69 20.52 -19.03
N LYS A 276 -7.59 20.80 -18.31
CA LYS A 276 -6.89 22.10 -18.40
C LYS A 276 -6.19 22.30 -19.75
N VAL A 277 -5.66 21.24 -20.35
CA VAL A 277 -4.98 21.32 -21.66
C VAL A 277 -5.95 21.21 -22.85
N GLY A 278 -7.26 21.07 -22.59
CA GLY A 278 -8.30 20.98 -23.63
C GLY A 278 -8.43 19.61 -24.29
N ASP A 279 -7.92 18.55 -23.66
CA ASP A 279 -8.16 17.15 -24.03
C ASP A 279 -9.35 16.61 -23.23
N TYR A 280 -10.54 17.08 -23.61
CA TYR A 280 -11.76 16.80 -22.87
C TYR A 280 -12.25 15.36 -23.02
N VAL A 281 -11.88 14.68 -24.11
CA VAL A 281 -12.18 13.25 -24.32
C VAL A 281 -11.45 12.42 -23.26
N THR A 282 -10.14 12.62 -23.12
CA THR A 282 -9.36 11.93 -22.09
C THR A 282 -9.84 12.33 -20.70
N ALA A 283 -10.13 13.61 -20.46
CA ALA A 283 -10.63 14.05 -19.16
C ALA A 283 -11.91 13.30 -18.75
N ALA A 284 -12.88 13.19 -19.65
CA ALA A 284 -14.14 12.49 -19.41
C ALA A 284 -13.91 10.99 -19.12
N ASP A 285 -13.09 10.30 -19.93
CA ASP A 285 -12.77 8.88 -19.72
C ASP A 285 -12.13 8.65 -18.34
N GLN A 286 -11.16 9.47 -17.96
CA GLN A 286 -10.46 9.31 -16.68
C GLN A 286 -11.39 9.58 -15.48
N TYR A 287 -12.30 10.56 -15.57
CA TYR A 287 -13.34 10.71 -14.54
C TYR A 287 -14.29 9.50 -14.51
N ASP A 288 -14.65 8.92 -15.65
CA ASP A 288 -15.47 7.70 -15.69
C ASP A 288 -14.76 6.52 -15.00
N GLN A 289 -13.43 6.34 -15.21
CA GLN A 289 -12.67 5.34 -14.46
C GLN A 289 -12.72 5.57 -12.94
N LEU A 290 -12.66 6.84 -12.52
CA LEU A 290 -12.74 7.22 -11.10
C LEU A 290 -14.11 6.92 -10.49
N LEU A 291 -15.19 7.26 -11.20
CA LEU A 291 -16.58 7.13 -10.74
C LEU A 291 -17.09 5.69 -10.69
N LYS A 292 -16.39 4.73 -11.31
CA LYS A 292 -16.68 3.28 -11.17
C LYS A 292 -16.60 2.77 -9.73
N TYR A 293 -15.93 3.52 -8.83
CA TYR A 293 -15.67 3.11 -7.45
C TYR A 293 -16.30 4.09 -6.44
N PRO A 294 -17.63 4.30 -6.42
CA PRO A 294 -18.29 5.38 -5.66
C PRO A 294 -18.06 5.33 -4.14
N ASN A 295 -17.64 4.18 -3.60
CA ASN A 295 -17.38 3.97 -2.18
C ASN A 295 -15.90 4.16 -1.78
N ASP A 296 -15.01 4.56 -2.70
CA ASP A 296 -13.60 4.81 -2.34
C ASP A 296 -13.50 5.99 -1.34
N PRO A 297 -12.74 5.86 -0.24
CA PRO A 297 -12.51 6.95 0.72
C PRO A 297 -12.02 8.26 0.09
N PHE A 298 -11.43 8.22 -1.10
CA PHE A 298 -11.09 9.40 -1.90
C PHE A 298 -12.27 10.38 -2.03
N PHE A 299 -13.50 9.89 -2.15
CA PHE A 299 -14.69 10.73 -2.28
C PHE A 299 -15.07 11.51 -1.01
N SER A 300 -14.39 11.25 0.12
CA SER A 300 -14.48 12.09 1.32
C SER A 300 -13.72 13.42 1.17
N GLU A 301 -12.67 13.44 0.36
CA GLU A 301 -11.87 14.64 0.06
C GLU A 301 -12.41 15.35 -1.19
N PHE A 302 -12.78 14.58 -2.22
CA PHE A 302 -13.30 15.10 -3.47
C PHE A 302 -14.71 14.57 -3.74
N SER A 303 -15.74 15.40 -3.56
CA SER A 303 -17.15 14.98 -3.68
C SER A 303 -17.44 14.26 -5.01
N TYR A 304 -18.06 13.07 -4.92
CA TYR A 304 -18.50 12.28 -6.06
C TYR A 304 -19.31 13.11 -7.07
N LYS A 305 -20.30 13.87 -6.58
CA LYS A 305 -21.16 14.71 -7.42
C LYS A 305 -20.38 15.83 -8.14
N VAL A 306 -19.31 16.34 -7.52
CA VAL A 306 -18.46 17.36 -8.16
C VAL A 306 -17.67 16.73 -9.31
N ILE A 307 -17.12 15.54 -9.10
CA ILE A 307 -16.39 14.80 -10.14
C ILE A 307 -17.33 14.41 -11.28
N GLU A 308 -18.53 13.94 -10.96
CA GLU A 308 -19.59 13.64 -11.93
C GLU A 308 -19.91 14.85 -12.81
N ARG A 309 -20.11 16.02 -12.20
CA ARG A 309 -20.35 17.26 -12.94
C ARG A 309 -19.17 17.66 -13.82
N ARG A 310 -17.93 17.50 -13.34
CA ARG A 310 -16.71 17.80 -14.12
C ARG A 310 -16.60 16.90 -15.35
N ARG A 311 -16.92 15.62 -15.21
CA ARG A 311 -17.03 14.68 -16.33
C ARG A 311 -18.05 15.14 -17.36
N ASP A 312 -19.25 15.48 -16.93
CA ASP A 312 -20.32 15.86 -17.87
C ASP A 312 -19.97 17.14 -18.64
N LEU A 313 -19.32 18.09 -17.97
CA LEU A 313 -18.77 19.28 -18.63
C LEU A 313 -17.69 18.91 -19.65
N ALA A 314 -16.76 18.02 -19.30
CA ALA A 314 -15.75 17.55 -20.24
C ALA A 314 -16.38 16.87 -21.47
N LYS A 315 -17.41 16.03 -21.30
CA LYS A 315 -18.14 15.41 -22.42
C LYS A 315 -18.73 16.46 -23.36
N ARG A 316 -19.41 17.48 -22.81
CA ARG A 316 -19.97 18.58 -23.61
C ARG A 316 -18.89 19.37 -24.35
N PHE A 317 -17.77 19.68 -23.70
CA PHE A 317 -16.68 20.40 -24.37
C PHE A 317 -16.02 19.56 -25.46
N ALA A 318 -15.95 18.24 -25.30
CA ALA A 318 -15.48 17.34 -26.35
C ALA A 318 -16.40 17.37 -27.57
N GLU A 319 -17.72 17.31 -27.37
CA GLU A 319 -18.74 17.41 -28.44
C GLU A 319 -18.68 18.75 -29.19
N ILE A 320 -18.57 19.86 -28.45
CA ILE A 320 -18.46 21.19 -29.07
C ILE A 320 -17.20 21.26 -29.95
N LYS A 321 -16.07 20.76 -29.44
CA LYS A 321 -14.81 20.78 -30.18
C LYS A 321 -14.84 19.92 -31.44
N SER A 322 -15.49 18.75 -31.40
CA SER A 322 -15.64 17.93 -32.61
C SER A 322 -16.49 18.61 -33.68
N LEU A 323 -17.60 19.25 -33.27
CA LEU A 323 -18.45 20.02 -34.19
C LEU A 323 -17.71 21.22 -34.81
N GLU A 324 -16.89 21.92 -34.04
CA GLU A 324 -16.06 23.01 -34.56
C GLU A 324 -14.98 22.55 -35.55
N GLU A 325 -14.44 21.35 -35.36
CA GLU A 325 -13.45 20.76 -36.27
C GLU A 325 -14.10 20.30 -37.57
N GLU A 326 -15.29 19.68 -37.51
CA GLU A 326 -16.08 19.29 -38.70
C GLU A 326 -16.43 20.51 -39.57
N ASN A 327 -16.92 21.60 -38.95
CA ASN A 327 -17.27 22.84 -39.66
C ASN A 327 -16.06 23.60 -40.26
N LYS A 328 -14.82 23.27 -39.90
CA LYS A 328 -13.60 23.86 -40.49
C LYS A 328 -13.08 23.06 -41.69
N THR A 329 -13.55 21.82 -41.86
CA THR A 329 -13.17 20.92 -42.95
C THR A 329 -14.16 20.92 -44.12
N GLU A 330 -15.35 21.49 -43.92
CA GLU A 330 -16.30 21.88 -44.98
C GLU A 330 -15.96 23.27 -45.54
#